data_AF-A0A8S3HQU5-F1
#
_entry.id   AF-A0A8S3HQU5-F1
#
_cell.length_a   1.000
_cell.length_b   1.000
_cell.length_c   1.000
_cell.angle_alpha   90.00
_cell.angle_beta   90.00
_cell.angle_gamma   90.00
#
_symmetry.space_group_name_H-M   'P 1'
#
loop_
_entity.id
_entity.type
_entity.pdbx_description
1 polymer ?
#
loop_
_entity_poly.entity_id
_entity_poly.type
_entity_poly.pdbx_seq_one_letter_code
_entity_poly.pdbx_strand_id
1 'polypeptide(L)'
;VKSRFTEITLIQLDRLRKSIGAFADKFARFGPGSIKNGDELPTGLKLMKTYRDELTRLEVDKQELTNAEKLFNLPISSYPELYIIQKEMKNLEKLYQLYEQQLKARQQWSEALWRDLDVQLLIDGIENFIKELKKMPREIKAMPLAKLIELNMKEFRESLPLMLDLKNEALRERHWRMLMKETNIEFDMNPESFTLENLFQMNLQRFNDSIQNIVTSATKELQIEKGVREVVDAWDKMKFNVIKYVKGNQDRGFVLGACDEVLQALDDHTMALQSMAGSRFIGPFLSTVQQWEKSLSLIAEMM
;
A
#
# COMPACT_ATOMS: atom_id res chain seq x y z
N VAL A 1 56.20 40.01 12.82
CA VAL A 1 54.73 39.90 12.62
C VAL A 1 54.40 38.98 11.45
N LYS A 2 54.78 39.30 10.20
CA LYS A 2 54.48 38.49 9.00
C LYS A 2 54.85 37.00 9.10
N SER A 3 56.06 36.66 9.57
CA SER A 3 56.51 35.26 9.73
C SER A 3 55.66 34.43 10.70
N ARG A 4 55.20 35.02 11.81
CA ARG A 4 54.32 34.35 12.78
C ARG A 4 52.93 34.09 12.20
N PHE A 5 52.40 35.02 11.40
CA PHE A 5 51.11 34.81 10.72
C PHE A 5 51.20 33.73 9.63
N THR A 6 52.29 33.69 8.87
CA THR A 6 52.56 32.60 7.91
C THR A 6 52.62 31.24 8.59
N GLU A 7 53.30 31.11 9.73
CA GLU A 7 53.37 29.86 10.50
C GLU A 7 51.98 29.40 10.98
N ILE A 8 51.16 30.33 11.50
CA ILE A 8 49.78 30.04 11.90
C ILE A 8 48.94 29.56 10.71
N THR A 9 49.05 30.22 9.55
CA THR A 9 48.33 29.81 8.33
C THR A 9 48.72 28.39 7.89
N LEU A 10 50.02 28.03 7.93
CA LEU A 10 50.46 26.67 7.61
C LEU A 10 49.88 25.61 8.57
N ILE A 11 49.80 25.90 9.87
CA ILE A 11 49.16 25.02 10.86
C ILE A 11 47.66 24.87 10.58
N GLN A 12 46.98 25.95 10.22
CA GLN A 12 45.56 25.92 9.88
C GLN A 12 45.28 25.13 8.60
N LEU A 13 46.16 25.22 7.60
CA LEU A 13 46.06 24.42 6.36
C LEU A 13 46.19 22.92 6.62
N ASP A 14 47.13 22.50 7.47
CA ASP A 14 47.27 21.10 7.88
C ASP A 14 46.04 20.61 8.67
N ARG A 15 45.52 21.44 9.59
CA ARG A 15 44.29 21.14 10.33
C ARG A 15 43.10 20.98 9.40
N LEU A 16 42.92 21.88 8.44
CA LEU A 16 41.83 21.78 7.46
C LEU A 16 41.96 20.51 6.63
N ARG A 17 43.17 20.15 6.17
CA ARG A 17 43.40 18.91 5.42
C ARG A 17 43.01 17.67 6.24
N LYS A 18 43.40 17.61 7.52
CA LYS A 18 43.00 16.53 8.43
C LYS A 18 41.49 16.51 8.68
N SER A 19 40.87 17.68 8.83
CA SER A 19 39.42 17.79 9.03
C SER A 19 38.63 17.33 7.81
N ILE A 20 39.09 17.67 6.59
CA ILE A 20 38.49 17.20 5.34
C ILE A 20 38.60 15.67 5.24
N GLY A 21 39.77 15.10 5.52
CA GLY A 21 39.94 13.64 5.49
C GLY A 21 39.04 12.92 6.52
N ALA A 22 38.99 13.43 7.75
CA ALA A 22 38.11 12.88 8.78
C ALA A 22 36.61 13.00 8.40
N PHE A 23 36.22 14.11 7.78
CA PHE A 23 34.87 14.29 7.26
C PHE A 23 34.57 13.32 6.11
N ALA A 24 35.52 13.11 5.19
CA ALA A 24 35.40 12.16 4.09
C ALA A 24 35.13 10.74 4.60
N ASP A 25 35.91 10.28 5.58
CA ASP A 25 35.74 8.97 6.19
C ASP A 25 34.40 8.82 6.90
N LYS A 26 34.00 9.86 7.65
CA LYS A 26 32.70 9.91 8.34
C LYS A 26 31.54 9.92 7.34
N PHE A 27 31.65 10.66 6.24
CA PHE A 27 30.63 10.76 5.19
C PHE A 27 30.47 9.44 4.44
N ALA A 28 31.57 8.77 4.10
CA ALA A 28 31.51 7.48 3.43
C ALA A 28 30.86 6.37 4.30
N ARG A 29 31.08 6.41 5.62
CA ARG A 29 30.61 5.35 6.54
C ARG A 29 29.22 5.60 7.12
N PHE A 30 28.92 6.85 7.45
CA PHE A 30 27.72 7.24 8.22
C PHE A 30 26.92 8.36 7.55
N GLY A 31 27.33 8.77 6.34
CA GLY A 31 26.66 9.83 5.62
C GLY A 31 25.30 9.41 5.06
N PRO A 32 24.58 10.34 4.42
CA PRO A 32 23.25 10.09 3.90
C PRO A 32 23.19 9.01 2.81
N GLY A 33 24.32 8.66 2.20
CA GLY A 33 24.42 7.57 1.22
C GLY A 33 24.61 6.18 1.82
N SER A 34 24.88 6.05 3.13
CA SER A 34 25.21 4.78 3.78
C SER A 34 24.00 3.97 4.25
N ILE A 35 22.79 4.42 3.89
CA ILE A 35 21.51 3.79 4.24
C ILE A 35 21.38 2.43 3.57
N LYS A 36 20.88 1.42 4.30
CA LYS A 36 20.86 0.02 3.83
C LYS A 36 19.51 -0.48 3.33
N ASN A 37 18.42 0.06 3.86
CA ASN A 37 17.05 -0.39 3.57
C ASN A 37 16.10 0.82 3.41
N GLY A 38 14.92 0.56 2.86
CA GLY A 38 13.93 1.62 2.56
C GLY A 38 13.41 2.32 3.83
N ASP A 39 13.35 1.60 4.95
CA ASP A 39 12.82 2.12 6.22
C ASP A 39 13.73 3.19 6.84
N GLU A 40 15.02 3.19 6.49
CA GLU A 40 16.01 4.16 6.92
C GLU A 40 16.08 5.42 6.02
N LEU A 41 15.36 5.47 4.89
CA LEU A 41 15.35 6.63 3.98
C LEU A 41 14.96 7.96 4.68
N PRO A 42 13.98 8.01 5.60
CA PRO A 42 13.69 9.21 6.36
C PRO A 42 14.86 9.66 7.26
N THR A 43 15.63 8.72 7.80
CA THR A 43 16.84 9.01 8.57
C THR A 43 17.92 9.59 7.67
N GLY A 44 18.10 9.03 6.48
CA GLY A 44 19.00 9.57 5.46
C GLY A 44 18.68 11.01 5.07
N LEU A 45 17.39 11.32 4.90
CA LEU A 45 16.93 12.69 4.63
C LEU A 45 17.28 13.66 5.77
N LYS A 46 17.18 13.23 7.03
CA LYS A 46 17.62 14.03 8.19
C LYS A 46 19.14 14.24 8.19
N LEU A 47 19.91 13.19 7.88
CA LEU A 47 21.38 13.26 7.81
C LEU A 47 21.85 14.22 6.71
N MET A 48 21.12 14.33 5.59
CA MET A 48 21.45 15.27 4.51
C MET A 48 21.65 16.69 5.05
N LYS A 49 20.74 17.17 5.92
CA LYS A 49 20.84 18.50 6.49
C LYS A 49 22.12 18.67 7.32
N THR A 50 22.38 17.74 8.23
CA THR A 50 23.54 17.77 9.13
C THR A 50 24.86 17.78 8.36
N TYR A 51 25.02 16.88 7.39
CA TYR A 51 26.26 16.78 6.62
C TYR A 51 26.43 17.92 5.62
N ARG A 52 25.35 18.52 5.12
CA ARG A 52 25.40 19.73 4.30
C ARG A 52 25.91 20.92 5.10
N ASP A 53 25.45 21.08 6.34
CA ASP A 53 25.90 22.16 7.23
C ASP A 53 27.38 21.97 7.64
N GLU A 54 27.82 20.73 7.87
CA GLU A 54 29.25 20.39 8.07
C GLU A 54 30.09 20.70 6.82
N LEU A 55 29.66 20.29 5.63
CA LEU A 55 30.35 20.57 4.37
C LEU A 55 30.48 22.07 4.10
N THR A 56 29.41 22.83 4.34
CA THR A 56 29.39 24.29 4.16
C THR A 56 30.43 24.98 5.06
N ARG A 57 30.61 24.50 6.30
CA ARG A 57 31.65 25.02 7.21
C ARG A 57 33.05 24.77 6.67
N LEU A 58 33.33 23.56 6.17
CA LEU A 58 34.62 23.24 5.55
C LEU A 58 34.90 24.08 4.29
N GLU A 59 33.87 24.42 3.53
CA GLU A 59 33.98 25.30 2.36
C GLU A 59 34.32 26.74 2.74
N VAL A 60 33.70 27.26 3.80
CA VAL A 60 34.00 28.59 4.35
C VAL A 60 35.43 28.62 4.88
N ASP A 61 35.83 27.65 5.69
CA ASP A 61 37.20 27.55 6.23
C ASP A 61 38.24 27.48 5.10
N LYS A 62 37.98 26.68 4.06
CA LYS A 62 38.82 26.64 2.86
C LYS A 62 38.94 28.02 2.21
N GLN A 63 37.82 28.71 2.02
CA GLN A 63 37.80 30.01 1.33
C GLN A 63 38.59 31.07 2.11
N GLU A 64 38.45 31.10 3.44
CA GLU A 64 39.21 31.99 4.32
C GLU A 64 40.71 31.71 4.25
N LEU A 65 41.12 30.44 4.30
CA LEU A 65 42.52 30.06 4.21
C LEU A 65 43.11 30.32 2.82
N THR A 66 42.36 30.09 1.74
CA THR A 66 42.80 30.47 0.39
C THR A 66 42.99 32.00 0.26
N ASN A 67 42.17 32.80 0.92
CA ASN A 67 42.35 34.26 0.95
C ASN A 67 43.62 34.64 1.74
N ALA A 68 43.89 33.97 2.86
CA ALA A 68 45.13 34.15 3.62
C ALA A 68 46.37 33.74 2.82
N GLU A 69 46.34 32.60 2.12
CA GLU A 69 47.42 32.14 1.23
C GLU A 69 47.74 33.20 0.18
N LYS A 70 46.72 33.78 -0.47
CA LYS A 70 46.90 34.89 -1.43
C LYS A 70 47.50 36.13 -0.78
N LEU A 71 47.00 36.56 0.39
CA LEU A 71 47.48 37.75 1.09
C LEU A 71 48.97 37.63 1.48
N PHE A 72 49.42 36.43 1.81
CA PHE A 72 50.80 36.15 2.21
C PHE A 72 51.70 35.68 1.05
N ASN A 73 51.19 35.64 -0.19
CA ASN A 73 51.89 35.09 -1.37
C ASN A 73 52.38 33.65 -1.17
N LEU A 74 51.56 32.82 -0.52
CA LEU A 74 51.80 31.38 -0.36
C LEU A 74 51.24 30.59 -1.56
N PRO A 75 51.78 29.40 -1.86
CA PRO A 75 51.19 28.49 -2.83
C PRO A 75 49.75 28.14 -2.42
N ILE A 76 48.80 28.22 -3.36
CA ILE A 76 47.40 27.90 -3.08
C ILE A 76 47.24 26.38 -2.90
N SER A 77 46.68 25.97 -1.76
CA SER A 77 46.44 24.57 -1.45
C SER A 77 45.28 23.98 -2.26
N SER A 78 45.43 22.71 -2.68
CA SER A 78 44.40 21.94 -3.38
C SER A 78 43.82 20.84 -2.51
N TYR A 79 42.50 20.66 -2.58
CA TYR A 79 41.72 19.71 -1.78
C TYR A 79 40.83 18.82 -2.68
N PRO A 80 41.40 17.82 -3.38
CA PRO A 80 40.63 16.96 -4.29
C PRO A 80 39.50 16.19 -3.61
N GLU A 81 39.74 15.69 -2.39
CA GLU A 81 38.75 14.95 -1.59
C GLU A 81 37.49 15.78 -1.33
N LEU A 82 37.66 17.06 -0.98
CA LEU A 82 36.53 17.97 -0.77
C LEU A 82 35.68 18.11 -2.04
N TYR A 83 36.31 18.20 -3.21
CA TYR A 83 35.58 18.28 -4.48
C TYR A 83 34.80 17.00 -4.81
N ILE A 84 35.37 15.83 -4.48
CA ILE A 84 34.68 14.54 -4.63
C ILE A 84 33.43 14.51 -3.75
N ILE A 85 33.56 14.88 -2.47
CA ILE A 85 32.44 14.90 -1.51
C ILE A 85 31.38 15.92 -1.92
N GLN A 86 31.78 17.11 -2.39
CA GLN A 86 30.86 18.11 -2.93
C GLN A 86 30.04 17.57 -4.09
N LYS A 87 30.69 16.84 -5.01
CA LYS A 87 30.01 16.23 -6.15
C LYS A 87 29.03 15.15 -5.69
N GLU A 88 29.46 14.28 -4.78
CA GLU A 88 28.61 13.22 -4.23
C GLU A 88 27.42 13.79 -3.45
N MET A 89 27.64 14.79 -2.60
CA MET A 89 26.59 15.50 -1.87
C MET A 89 25.53 16.06 -2.82
N LYS A 90 25.93 16.75 -3.89
CA LYS A 90 25.00 17.29 -4.90
C LYS A 90 24.18 16.20 -5.60
N ASN A 91 24.75 15.01 -5.78
CA ASN A 91 24.03 13.88 -6.36
C ASN A 91 23.03 13.28 -5.36
N LEU A 92 23.42 13.15 -4.09
CA LEU A 92 22.52 12.72 -3.01
C LEU A 92 21.37 13.72 -2.81
N GLU A 93 21.63 15.02 -2.86
CA GLU A 93 20.61 16.07 -2.74
C GLU A 93 19.50 15.90 -3.79
N LYS A 94 19.86 15.61 -5.05
CA LYS A 94 18.87 15.38 -6.12
C LYS A 94 18.00 14.16 -5.85
N LEU A 95 18.58 13.08 -5.33
CA LEU A 95 17.85 11.87 -4.98
C LEU A 95 16.91 12.09 -3.80
N TYR A 96 17.40 12.73 -2.74
CA TYR A 96 16.60 13.02 -1.55
C TYR A 96 15.52 14.07 -1.81
N GLN A 97 15.76 15.02 -2.72
CA GLN A 97 14.74 15.97 -3.17
C GLN A 97 13.58 15.24 -3.87
N LEU A 98 13.88 14.30 -4.76
CA LEU A 98 12.85 13.46 -5.41
C LEU A 98 12.08 12.64 -4.36
N TYR A 99 12.79 12.03 -3.42
CA TYR A 99 12.18 11.25 -2.34
C TYR A 99 11.28 12.12 -1.45
N GLU A 100 11.71 13.33 -1.08
CA GLU A 100 10.92 14.26 -0.29
C GLU A 100 9.65 14.71 -1.01
N GLN A 101 9.74 14.98 -2.32
CA GLN A 101 8.57 15.29 -3.15
C GLN A 101 7.59 14.12 -3.21
N GLN A 102 8.10 12.90 -3.36
CA GLN A 102 7.30 11.69 -3.36
C GLN A 102 6.63 11.45 -1.98
N LEU A 103 7.33 11.69 -0.88
CA LEU A 103 6.76 11.60 0.47
C LEU A 103 5.62 12.61 0.67
N LYS A 104 5.81 13.85 0.22
CA LYS A 104 4.76 14.89 0.28
C LYS A 104 3.53 14.49 -0.54
N ALA A 105 3.73 13.97 -1.74
CA ALA A 105 2.63 13.47 -2.57
C ALA A 105 1.90 12.30 -1.88
N ARG A 106 2.63 11.34 -1.30
CA ARG A 106 2.02 10.23 -0.55
C ARG A 106 1.24 10.69 0.67
N GLN A 107 1.73 11.70 1.40
CA GLN A 107 1.02 12.29 2.53
C GLN A 107 -0.30 12.94 2.08
N GLN A 108 -0.27 13.66 0.96
CA GLN A 108 -1.49 14.27 0.41
C GLN A 108 -2.49 13.20 -0.04
N TRP A 109 -2.01 12.12 -0.67
CA TRP A 109 -2.86 11.00 -1.05
C TRP A 109 -3.43 10.26 0.16
N SER A 110 -2.67 10.17 1.26
CA SER A 110 -3.08 9.42 2.44
C SER A 110 -4.22 10.07 3.22
N GLU A 111 -4.42 11.38 3.04
CA GLU A 111 -5.53 12.16 3.59
C GLU A 111 -6.87 11.87 2.90
N ALA A 112 -6.87 11.29 1.69
CA ALA A 112 -8.10 10.96 0.98
C ALA A 112 -8.87 9.86 1.72
N LEU A 113 -10.20 9.97 1.72
CA LEU A 113 -11.07 8.93 2.25
C LEU A 113 -11.02 7.69 1.36
N TRP A 114 -11.07 6.51 1.98
CA TRP A 114 -11.10 5.23 1.28
C TRP A 114 -12.19 5.19 0.23
N ARG A 115 -13.39 5.65 0.56
CA ARG A 115 -14.55 5.71 -0.36
C ARG A 115 -14.24 6.42 -1.68
N ASP A 116 -13.39 7.43 -1.65
CA ASP A 116 -13.07 8.30 -2.79
C ASP A 116 -11.73 7.91 -3.45
N LEU A 117 -11.22 6.70 -3.17
CA LEU A 117 -9.99 6.16 -3.76
C LEU A 117 -10.03 6.19 -5.29
N ASP A 118 -9.09 6.92 -5.87
CA ASP A 118 -8.72 6.84 -7.29
C ASP A 118 -7.35 6.15 -7.43
N VAL A 119 -7.36 4.84 -7.68
CA VAL A 119 -6.13 4.04 -7.83
C VAL A 119 -5.31 4.50 -9.04
N GLN A 120 -5.96 4.94 -10.12
CA GLN A 120 -5.28 5.33 -11.34
C GLN A 120 -4.46 6.61 -11.11
N LEU A 121 -5.03 7.58 -10.39
CA LEU A 121 -4.31 8.79 -9.96
C LEU A 121 -3.04 8.45 -9.17
N LEU A 122 -3.12 7.48 -8.25
CA LEU A 122 -1.96 7.04 -7.45
C LEU A 122 -0.91 6.34 -8.32
N ILE A 123 -1.33 5.48 -9.25
CA ILE A 123 -0.43 4.78 -10.19
C ILE A 123 0.30 5.80 -11.06
N ASP A 124 -0.42 6.74 -11.65
CA ASP A 124 0.17 7.76 -12.52
C ASP A 124 1.12 8.67 -11.73
N GLY A 125 0.75 9.04 -10.51
CA GLY A 125 1.58 9.79 -9.59
C GLY A 125 2.92 9.10 -9.30
N ILE A 126 2.90 7.83 -8.87
CA ILE A 126 4.14 7.10 -8.56
C ILE A 126 4.98 6.79 -9.81
N GLU A 127 4.33 6.49 -10.95
CA GLU A 127 5.02 6.29 -12.23
C GLU A 127 5.75 7.55 -12.70
N ASN A 128 5.20 8.74 -12.44
CA ASN A 128 5.87 9.99 -12.74
C ASN A 128 7.18 10.14 -11.96
N PHE A 129 7.19 9.85 -10.65
CA PHE A 129 8.42 9.86 -9.86
C PHE A 129 9.44 8.80 -10.32
N ILE A 130 8.99 7.60 -10.69
CA ILE A 130 9.86 6.55 -11.26
C ILE A 130 10.47 7.03 -12.60
N LYS A 131 9.69 7.69 -13.46
CA LYS A 131 10.17 8.26 -14.72
C LYS A 131 11.17 9.39 -14.48
N GLU A 132 10.94 10.25 -13.50
CA GLU A 132 11.89 11.32 -13.13
C GLU A 132 13.22 10.75 -12.67
N LEU A 133 13.22 9.73 -11.80
CA LEU A 133 14.43 9.02 -11.41
C LEU A 133 15.16 8.44 -12.64
N LYS A 134 14.42 7.81 -13.57
CA LYS A 134 15.00 7.24 -14.80
C LYS A 134 15.61 8.28 -15.74
N LYS A 135 15.11 9.52 -15.73
CA LYS A 135 15.66 10.66 -16.49
C LYS A 135 16.94 11.24 -15.88
N MET A 136 17.26 10.93 -14.63
CA MET A 136 18.49 11.42 -14.00
C MET A 136 19.76 10.90 -14.72
N PRO A 137 20.90 11.63 -14.60
CA PRO A 137 22.18 11.20 -15.16
C PRO A 137 22.60 9.79 -14.72
N ARG A 138 23.32 9.07 -15.59
CA ARG A 138 23.78 7.69 -15.33
C ARG A 138 24.57 7.54 -14.03
N GLU A 139 25.38 8.54 -13.69
CA GLU A 139 26.16 8.57 -12.44
C GLU A 139 25.26 8.51 -11.20
N ILE A 140 24.15 9.28 -11.20
CA ILE A 140 23.21 9.32 -10.08
C ILE A 140 22.41 8.01 -10.01
N LYS A 141 21.92 7.52 -11.16
CA LYS A 141 21.14 6.27 -11.23
C LYS A 141 21.92 5.02 -10.81
N ALA A 142 23.25 5.05 -10.97
CA ALA A 142 24.10 3.93 -10.58
C ALA A 142 24.30 3.84 -9.05
N MET A 143 24.01 4.91 -8.31
CA MET A 143 24.20 4.96 -6.85
C MET A 143 23.29 3.95 -6.14
N PRO A 144 23.77 3.31 -5.06
CA PRO A 144 22.95 2.41 -4.24
C PRO A 144 21.65 3.05 -3.76
N LEU A 145 21.70 4.31 -3.32
CA LEU A 145 20.54 5.07 -2.87
C LEU A 145 19.46 5.23 -3.97
N ALA A 146 19.85 5.44 -5.23
CA ALA A 146 18.91 5.56 -6.34
C ALA A 146 18.11 4.26 -6.53
N LYS A 147 18.79 3.11 -6.46
CA LYS A 147 18.15 1.79 -6.56
C LYS A 147 17.21 1.53 -5.38
N LEU A 148 17.59 2.00 -4.19
CA LEU A 148 16.78 1.87 -2.99
C LEU A 148 15.48 2.69 -3.07
N ILE A 149 15.58 3.95 -3.51
CA ILE A 149 14.41 4.82 -3.74
C ILE A 149 13.54 4.23 -4.86
N GLU A 150 14.13 3.72 -5.94
CA GLU A 150 13.37 3.04 -7.01
C GLU A 150 12.61 1.83 -6.49
N LEU A 151 13.24 0.99 -5.66
CA LEU A 151 12.61 -0.17 -5.05
C LEU A 151 11.43 0.25 -4.17
N ASN A 152 11.62 1.23 -3.29
CA ASN A 152 10.55 1.74 -2.43
C ASN A 152 9.34 2.26 -3.24
N MET A 153 9.59 2.96 -4.35
CA MET A 153 8.52 3.42 -5.24
C MET A 153 7.81 2.26 -5.95
N LYS A 154 8.55 1.21 -6.37
CA LYS A 154 7.96 0.02 -6.99
C LYS A 154 7.12 -0.79 -6.02
N GLU A 155 7.59 -1.00 -4.80
CA GLU A 155 6.84 -1.69 -3.74
C GLU A 155 5.52 -0.96 -3.44
N PHE A 156 5.56 0.38 -3.34
CA PHE A 156 4.34 1.16 -3.20
C PHE A 156 3.41 0.99 -4.40
N ARG A 157 3.93 1.06 -5.64
CA ARG A 157 3.16 0.82 -6.86
C ARG A 157 2.50 -0.56 -6.89
N GLU A 158 3.21 -1.60 -6.47
CA GLU A 158 2.71 -2.98 -6.41
C GLU A 158 1.61 -3.16 -5.35
N SER A 159 1.58 -2.31 -4.32
CA SER A 159 0.50 -2.30 -3.34
C SER A 159 -0.82 -1.70 -3.86
N LEU A 160 -0.77 -0.88 -4.92
CA LEU A 160 -1.94 -0.14 -5.43
C LEU A 160 -3.02 -1.05 -6.05
N PRO A 161 -2.69 -2.04 -6.90
CA PRO A 161 -3.69 -3.00 -7.38
C PRO A 161 -4.37 -3.78 -6.26
N LEU A 162 -3.64 -4.10 -5.18
CA LEU A 162 -4.20 -4.81 -4.03
C LEU A 162 -5.25 -3.97 -3.29
N MET A 163 -5.12 -2.64 -3.31
CA MET A 163 -6.17 -1.75 -2.80
C MET A 163 -7.44 -1.83 -3.66
N LEU A 164 -7.31 -2.03 -4.97
CA LEU A 164 -8.48 -2.24 -5.83
C LEU A 164 -9.16 -3.57 -5.52
N ASP A 165 -8.39 -4.63 -5.25
CA ASP A 165 -8.96 -5.92 -4.84
C ASP A 165 -9.73 -5.80 -3.50
N LEU A 166 -9.21 -4.96 -2.59
CA LEU A 166 -9.86 -4.65 -1.31
C LEU A 166 -11.11 -3.75 -1.45
N LYS A 167 -11.38 -3.18 -2.63
CA LYS A 167 -12.64 -2.48 -2.94
C LYS A 167 -13.78 -3.41 -3.34
N ASN A 168 -13.53 -4.72 -3.40
CA ASN A 168 -14.53 -5.70 -3.79
C ASN A 168 -15.78 -5.65 -2.87
N GLU A 169 -16.97 -5.55 -3.48
CA GLU A 169 -18.27 -5.47 -2.79
C GLU A 169 -18.58 -6.69 -1.92
N ALA A 170 -17.91 -7.82 -2.15
CA ALA A 170 -18.06 -9.05 -1.39
C ALA A 170 -17.42 -8.96 0.00
N LEU A 171 -16.50 -8.01 0.21
CA LEU A 171 -15.84 -7.84 1.49
C LEU A 171 -16.83 -7.38 2.57
N ARG A 172 -16.55 -7.82 3.78
CA ARG A 172 -17.36 -7.65 4.99
C ARG A 172 -16.42 -7.47 6.15
N GLU A 173 -16.90 -6.98 7.28
CA GLU A 173 -16.08 -6.70 8.46
C GLU A 173 -15.16 -7.87 8.88
N ARG A 174 -15.65 -9.12 8.82
CA ARG A 174 -14.84 -10.32 9.11
C ARG A 174 -13.57 -10.43 8.25
N HIS A 175 -13.67 -10.09 6.95
CA HIS A 175 -12.56 -10.17 6.01
C HIS A 175 -11.50 -9.10 6.31
N TRP A 176 -11.94 -7.90 6.66
CA TRP A 176 -11.07 -6.83 7.09
C TRP A 176 -10.36 -7.16 8.41
N ARG A 177 -11.05 -7.78 9.38
CA ARG A 177 -10.42 -8.27 10.61
C ARG A 177 -9.35 -9.34 10.34
N MET A 178 -9.56 -10.21 9.35
CA MET A 178 -8.53 -11.15 8.91
C MET A 178 -7.31 -10.40 8.36
N LEU A 179 -7.52 -9.40 7.49
CA LEU A 179 -6.43 -8.59 6.95
C LEU A 179 -5.66 -7.82 8.05
N MET A 180 -6.37 -7.21 9.01
CA MET A 180 -5.74 -6.52 10.14
C MET A 180 -4.88 -7.46 10.98
N LYS A 181 -5.34 -8.70 11.18
CA LYS A 181 -4.59 -9.72 11.90
C LYS A 181 -3.32 -10.16 11.16
N GLU A 182 -3.39 -10.34 9.84
CA GLU A 182 -2.24 -10.72 9.02
C GLU A 182 -1.18 -9.61 8.96
N THR A 183 -1.61 -8.36 8.85
CA THR A 183 -0.74 -7.18 8.74
C THR A 183 -0.30 -6.62 10.10
N ASN A 184 -0.93 -7.04 11.19
CA ASN A 184 -0.74 -6.54 12.55
C ASN A 184 -1.01 -5.02 12.68
N ILE A 185 -1.94 -4.50 11.88
CA ILE A 185 -2.36 -3.10 11.89
C ILE A 185 -3.87 -3.05 12.05
N GLU A 186 -4.33 -2.38 13.11
CA GLU A 186 -5.74 -2.20 13.42
C GLU A 186 -6.19 -0.79 13.09
N PHE A 187 -7.39 -0.66 12.54
CA PHE A 187 -8.01 0.64 12.26
C PHE A 187 -9.54 0.56 12.32
N ASP A 188 -10.18 1.72 12.52
CA ASP A 188 -11.63 1.84 12.44
C ASP A 188 -12.08 1.91 10.96
N MET A 189 -13.01 1.04 10.58
CA MET A 189 -13.57 0.95 9.24
C MET A 189 -14.77 1.89 9.02
N ASN A 190 -15.02 2.82 9.94
CA ASN A 190 -16.03 3.84 9.73
C ASN A 190 -15.81 4.55 8.37
N PRO A 191 -16.74 4.45 7.40
CA PRO A 191 -16.57 5.00 6.06
C PRO A 191 -16.34 6.53 6.02
N GLU A 192 -16.72 7.24 7.09
CA GLU A 192 -16.55 8.69 7.21
C GLU A 192 -15.16 9.10 7.69
N SER A 193 -14.40 8.20 8.33
CA SER A 193 -13.06 8.47 8.86
C SER A 193 -11.98 7.55 8.32
N PHE A 194 -12.33 6.51 7.57
CA PHE A 194 -11.38 5.56 7.03
C PHE A 194 -10.61 6.17 5.85
N THR A 195 -9.35 6.54 6.08
CA THR A 195 -8.43 7.15 5.09
C THR A 195 -7.45 6.15 4.48
N LEU A 196 -6.78 6.55 3.40
CA LEU A 196 -5.76 5.73 2.73
C LEU A 196 -4.47 5.54 3.56
N GLU A 197 -4.22 6.41 4.54
CA GLU A 197 -3.07 6.32 5.45
C GLU A 197 -2.95 4.93 6.10
N ASN A 198 -4.05 4.40 6.63
CA ASN A 198 -4.06 3.09 7.30
C ASN A 198 -3.63 1.96 6.34
N LEU A 199 -4.01 2.05 5.07
CA LEU A 199 -3.65 1.06 4.05
C LEU A 199 -2.21 1.21 3.57
N PHE A 200 -1.69 2.43 3.52
CA PHE A 200 -0.29 2.68 3.16
C PHE A 200 0.67 2.11 4.22
N GLN A 201 0.26 2.11 5.49
CA GLN A 201 1.03 1.53 6.59
C GLN A 201 1.05 -0.01 6.54
N MET A 202 0.04 -0.64 5.94
CA MET A 202 -0.10 -2.11 5.87
C MET A 202 0.92 -2.81 4.98
N ASN A 203 1.64 -2.09 4.12
CA ASN A 203 2.61 -2.68 3.19
C ASN A 203 2.03 -3.90 2.44
N LEU A 204 0.85 -3.71 1.85
CA LEU A 204 0.02 -4.76 1.25
C LEU A 204 0.78 -5.66 0.26
N GLN A 205 1.80 -5.12 -0.41
CA GLN A 205 2.66 -5.86 -1.35
C GLN A 205 3.33 -7.09 -0.71
N ARG A 206 3.52 -7.11 0.62
CA ARG A 206 4.07 -8.25 1.36
C ARG A 206 3.04 -9.35 1.64
N PHE A 207 1.75 -9.06 1.47
CA PHE A 207 0.62 -9.94 1.83
C PHE A 207 -0.26 -10.26 0.61
N ASN A 208 0.30 -10.22 -0.61
CA ASN A 208 -0.43 -10.42 -1.85
C ASN A 208 -1.26 -11.72 -1.84
N ASP A 209 -0.63 -12.86 -1.54
CA ASP A 209 -1.31 -14.16 -1.48
C ASP A 209 -2.45 -14.18 -0.44
N SER A 210 -2.22 -13.59 0.74
CA SER A 210 -3.24 -13.49 1.80
C SER A 210 -4.43 -12.64 1.36
N ILE A 211 -4.18 -11.48 0.73
CA ILE A 211 -5.22 -10.59 0.20
C ILE A 211 -6.04 -11.31 -0.88
N GLN A 212 -5.37 -11.96 -1.83
CA GLN A 212 -6.04 -12.70 -2.90
C GLN A 212 -6.92 -13.83 -2.35
N ASN A 213 -6.44 -14.54 -1.33
CA ASN A 213 -7.21 -15.57 -0.64
C ASN A 213 -8.44 -14.99 0.08
N ILE A 214 -8.29 -13.86 0.78
CA ILE A 214 -9.40 -13.18 1.46
C ILE A 214 -10.46 -12.72 0.45
N VAL A 215 -10.04 -12.08 -0.65
CA VAL A 215 -10.95 -11.58 -1.69
C VAL A 215 -11.67 -12.73 -2.40
N THR A 216 -10.97 -13.84 -2.63
CA THR A 216 -11.57 -15.05 -3.20
C THR A 216 -12.59 -15.67 -2.24
N SER A 217 -12.27 -15.78 -0.95
CA SER A 217 -13.20 -16.25 0.08
C SER A 217 -14.45 -15.38 0.10
N ALA A 218 -14.27 -14.07 0.17
CA ALA A 218 -15.36 -13.10 0.18
C ALA A 218 -16.25 -13.25 -1.06
N THR A 219 -15.67 -13.37 -2.25
CA THR A 219 -16.41 -13.53 -3.51
C THR A 219 -17.23 -14.82 -3.51
N LYS A 220 -16.68 -15.92 -3.00
CA LYS A 220 -17.40 -17.19 -2.88
C LYS A 220 -18.51 -17.13 -1.83
N GLU A 221 -18.28 -16.45 -0.73
CA GLU A 221 -19.31 -16.18 0.29
C GLU A 221 -20.45 -15.34 -0.27
N LEU A 222 -20.17 -14.32 -1.09
CA LEU A 222 -21.21 -13.51 -1.73
C LEU A 222 -22.05 -14.34 -2.72
N GLN A 223 -21.47 -15.31 -3.43
CA GLN A 223 -22.22 -16.22 -4.30
C GLN A 223 -23.23 -17.04 -3.49
N ILE A 224 -22.82 -17.54 -2.32
CA ILE A 224 -23.73 -18.25 -1.40
C ILE A 224 -24.79 -17.30 -0.86
N GLU A 225 -24.41 -16.08 -0.45
CA GLU A 225 -25.35 -15.07 0.04
C GLU A 225 -26.46 -14.78 -0.99
N LYS A 226 -26.08 -14.59 -2.27
CA LYS A 226 -27.02 -14.35 -3.36
C LYS A 226 -27.92 -15.57 -3.61
N GLY A 227 -27.34 -16.78 -3.68
CA GLY A 227 -28.12 -18.01 -3.87
C GLY A 227 -29.13 -18.28 -2.75
N VAL A 228 -28.74 -18.08 -1.49
CA VAL A 228 -29.67 -18.20 -0.35
C VAL A 228 -30.79 -17.16 -0.43
N ARG A 229 -30.45 -15.91 -0.78
CA ARG A 229 -31.45 -14.83 -0.93
C ARG A 229 -32.43 -15.13 -2.07
N GLU A 230 -31.96 -15.69 -3.18
CA GLU A 230 -32.83 -16.11 -4.29
C GLU A 230 -33.85 -17.16 -3.85
N VAL A 231 -33.42 -18.17 -3.07
CA VAL A 231 -34.34 -19.16 -2.49
C VAL A 231 -35.36 -18.48 -1.59
N VAL A 232 -34.92 -17.63 -0.66
CA VAL A 232 -35.83 -16.90 0.25
C VAL A 232 -36.87 -16.10 -0.54
N ASP A 233 -36.43 -15.31 -1.51
CA ASP A 233 -37.30 -14.42 -2.29
C ASP A 233 -38.25 -15.20 -3.20
N ALA A 234 -37.84 -16.35 -3.73
CA ALA A 234 -38.68 -17.22 -4.54
C ALA A 234 -39.82 -17.80 -3.71
N TRP A 235 -39.51 -18.35 -2.52
CA TRP A 235 -40.51 -18.98 -1.65
C TRP A 235 -41.41 -17.98 -0.94
N ASP A 236 -40.97 -16.75 -0.69
CA ASP A 236 -41.83 -15.67 -0.18
C ASP A 236 -42.91 -15.24 -1.20
N LYS A 237 -42.58 -15.32 -2.50
CA LYS A 237 -43.49 -14.92 -3.60
C LYS A 237 -44.32 -16.09 -4.14
N MET A 238 -43.92 -17.33 -3.88
CA MET A 238 -44.57 -18.53 -4.39
C MET A 238 -46.00 -18.65 -3.84
N LYS A 239 -46.95 -19.00 -4.72
CA LYS A 239 -48.35 -19.18 -4.34
C LYS A 239 -48.90 -20.48 -4.90
N PHE A 240 -49.60 -21.23 -4.07
CA PHE A 240 -50.35 -22.38 -4.53
C PHE A 240 -51.54 -21.93 -5.37
N ASN A 241 -51.70 -22.53 -6.54
CA ASN A 241 -52.90 -22.39 -7.33
C ASN A 241 -54.02 -23.22 -6.68
N VAL A 242 -55.14 -22.58 -6.37
CA VAL A 242 -56.28 -23.22 -5.73
C VAL A 242 -57.48 -23.09 -6.65
N ILE A 243 -58.00 -24.22 -7.10
CA ILE A 243 -59.11 -24.31 -8.05
C ILE A 243 -60.37 -24.84 -7.38
N LYS A 244 -61.52 -24.43 -7.88
CA LYS A 244 -62.81 -24.90 -7.37
C LYS A 244 -63.10 -26.32 -7.86
N TYR A 245 -63.43 -27.22 -6.95
CA TYR A 245 -63.79 -28.60 -7.26
C TYR A 245 -65.31 -28.79 -7.27
N VAL A 246 -65.85 -29.13 -8.44
CA VAL A 246 -67.27 -29.40 -8.63
C VAL A 246 -67.43 -30.83 -9.16
N LYS A 247 -68.27 -31.62 -8.50
CA LYS A 247 -68.62 -32.99 -8.93
C LYS A 247 -70.10 -33.04 -9.30
N GLY A 248 -70.41 -33.09 -10.60
CA GLY A 248 -71.76 -32.92 -11.11
C GLY A 248 -72.23 -31.46 -10.97
N ASN A 249 -73.39 -31.23 -10.33
CA ASN A 249 -73.93 -29.89 -10.03
C ASN A 249 -73.71 -29.44 -8.57
N GLN A 250 -72.89 -30.16 -7.79
CA GLN A 250 -72.61 -29.83 -6.40
C GLN A 250 -71.19 -29.27 -6.24
N ASP A 251 -71.11 -28.08 -5.66
CA ASP A 251 -69.89 -27.45 -5.17
C ASP A 251 -69.33 -28.25 -4.00
N ARG A 252 -68.09 -28.71 -4.12
CA ARG A 252 -67.41 -29.52 -3.08
C ARG A 252 -66.21 -28.79 -2.46
N GLY A 253 -66.06 -27.50 -2.73
CA GLY A 253 -65.00 -26.66 -2.16
C GLY A 253 -63.82 -26.45 -3.12
N PHE A 254 -62.63 -26.29 -2.55
CA PHE A 254 -61.42 -25.95 -3.28
C PHE A 254 -60.37 -27.06 -3.16
N VAL A 255 -59.67 -27.33 -4.26
CA VAL A 255 -58.55 -28.27 -4.33
C VAL A 255 -57.33 -27.56 -4.92
N LEU A 256 -56.14 -28.11 -4.67
CA LEU A 256 -54.94 -27.63 -5.33
C LEU A 256 -55.04 -27.86 -6.85
N GLY A 257 -54.66 -26.84 -7.61
CA GLY A 257 -54.50 -26.92 -9.06
C GLY A 257 -53.18 -27.58 -9.44
N ALA A 258 -52.70 -27.32 -10.65
CA ALA A 258 -51.38 -27.79 -11.07
C ALA A 258 -50.27 -27.20 -10.18
N CYS A 259 -49.39 -28.07 -9.68
CA CYS A 259 -48.27 -27.72 -8.81
C CYS A 259 -46.91 -27.90 -9.50
N ASP A 260 -46.88 -28.10 -10.83
CA ASP A 260 -45.65 -28.42 -11.58
C ASP A 260 -44.56 -27.34 -11.37
N GLU A 261 -44.92 -26.06 -11.36
CA GLU A 261 -43.99 -24.95 -11.11
C GLU A 261 -43.42 -24.97 -9.67
N VAL A 262 -44.25 -25.34 -8.69
CA VAL A 262 -43.83 -25.42 -7.28
C VAL A 262 -42.90 -26.61 -7.07
N LEU A 263 -43.20 -27.76 -7.69
CA LEU A 263 -42.36 -28.96 -7.64
C LEU A 263 -41.01 -28.72 -8.33
N GLN A 264 -41.01 -28.09 -9.50
CA GLN A 264 -39.78 -27.73 -10.20
C GLN A 264 -38.90 -26.80 -9.36
N ALA A 265 -39.48 -25.75 -8.79
CA ALA A 265 -38.75 -24.83 -7.92
C ALA A 265 -38.23 -25.52 -6.64
N LEU A 266 -38.98 -26.47 -6.10
CA LEU A 266 -38.57 -27.28 -4.95
C LEU A 266 -37.34 -28.12 -5.26
N ASP A 267 -37.34 -28.84 -6.37
CA ASP A 267 -36.20 -29.65 -6.79
C ASP A 267 -34.97 -28.78 -7.06
N ASP A 268 -35.13 -27.71 -7.85
CA ASP A 268 -34.04 -26.80 -8.22
C ASP A 268 -33.41 -26.13 -7.00
N HIS A 269 -34.23 -25.60 -6.09
CA HIS A 269 -33.74 -24.93 -4.88
C HIS A 269 -33.18 -25.92 -3.85
N THR A 270 -33.67 -27.15 -3.79
CA THR A 270 -33.09 -28.21 -2.95
C THR A 270 -31.68 -28.57 -3.45
N MET A 271 -31.51 -28.76 -4.76
CA MET A 271 -30.18 -29.02 -5.35
C MET A 271 -29.23 -27.83 -5.14
N ALA A 272 -29.73 -26.59 -5.27
CA ALA A 272 -28.93 -25.39 -5.03
C ALA A 272 -28.45 -25.31 -3.57
N LEU A 273 -29.32 -25.57 -2.60
CA LEU A 273 -28.96 -25.60 -1.17
C LEU A 273 -27.94 -26.69 -0.84
N GLN A 274 -28.09 -27.90 -1.39
CA GLN A 274 -27.12 -28.97 -1.21
C GLN A 274 -25.74 -28.59 -1.77
N SER A 275 -25.71 -27.94 -2.94
CA SER A 275 -24.47 -27.43 -3.53
C SER A 275 -23.81 -26.36 -2.65
N MET A 276 -24.60 -25.43 -2.10
CA MET A 276 -24.11 -24.41 -1.16
C MET A 276 -23.61 -25.03 0.15
N ALA A 277 -24.31 -26.03 0.69
CA ALA A 277 -23.93 -26.75 1.90
C ALA A 277 -22.59 -27.50 1.75
N GLY A 278 -22.30 -28.01 0.55
CA GLY A 278 -21.02 -28.63 0.22
C GLY A 278 -19.85 -27.66 0.06
N SER A 279 -20.10 -26.35 0.03
CA SER A 279 -19.06 -25.33 -0.13
C SER A 279 -18.26 -25.13 1.15
N ARG A 280 -16.92 -25.09 1.06
CA ARG A 280 -16.04 -24.73 2.19
C ARG A 280 -16.30 -23.31 2.74
N PHE A 281 -16.94 -22.45 1.96
CA PHE A 281 -17.21 -21.05 2.30
C PHE A 281 -18.60 -20.85 2.95
N ILE A 282 -19.29 -21.94 3.28
CA ILE A 282 -20.64 -21.91 3.84
C ILE A 282 -20.73 -21.34 5.26
N GLY A 283 -19.62 -21.27 6.00
CA GLY A 283 -19.57 -20.98 7.44
C GLY A 283 -20.56 -19.92 7.94
N PRO A 284 -20.57 -18.69 7.37
CA PRO A 284 -21.50 -17.63 7.79
C PRO A 284 -22.98 -17.89 7.52
N PHE A 285 -23.31 -18.76 6.55
CA PHE A 285 -24.66 -19.01 6.06
C PHE A 285 -25.20 -20.41 6.41
N LEU A 286 -24.39 -21.25 7.05
CA LEU A 286 -24.68 -22.65 7.34
C LEU A 286 -26.04 -22.84 8.04
N SER A 287 -26.32 -22.03 9.08
CA SER A 287 -27.58 -22.11 9.82
C SER A 287 -28.79 -21.78 8.94
N THR A 288 -28.66 -20.79 8.05
CA THR A 288 -29.73 -20.38 7.14
C THR A 288 -29.97 -21.45 6.08
N VAL A 289 -28.92 -22.00 5.48
CA VAL A 289 -29.03 -23.09 4.50
C VAL A 289 -29.68 -24.32 5.11
N GLN A 290 -29.24 -24.77 6.29
CA GLN A 290 -29.83 -25.92 6.98
C GLN A 290 -31.31 -25.72 7.33
N GLN A 291 -31.70 -24.51 7.71
CA GLN A 291 -33.10 -24.18 7.98
C GLN A 291 -33.97 -24.30 6.71
N TRP A 292 -33.48 -23.80 5.58
CA TRP A 292 -34.17 -23.91 4.30
C TRP A 292 -34.21 -25.33 3.78
N GLU A 293 -33.12 -26.10 3.87
CA GLU A 293 -33.10 -27.53 3.51
C GLU A 293 -34.18 -28.30 4.28
N LYS A 294 -34.30 -28.07 5.59
CA LYS A 294 -35.34 -28.70 6.41
C LYS A 294 -36.74 -28.25 6.01
N SER A 295 -36.92 -26.97 5.70
CA SER A 295 -38.23 -26.42 5.31
C SER A 295 -38.69 -26.98 3.96
N LEU A 296 -37.80 -27.06 2.98
CA LEU A 296 -38.09 -27.64 1.67
C LEU A 296 -38.32 -29.15 1.76
N SER A 297 -37.55 -29.88 2.55
CA SER A 297 -37.80 -31.31 2.80
C SER A 297 -39.20 -31.56 3.37
N LEU A 298 -39.65 -30.71 4.31
CA LEU A 298 -41.00 -30.83 4.86
C LEU A 298 -42.07 -30.52 3.81
N ILE A 299 -41.86 -29.51 2.96
CA ILE A 299 -42.78 -29.20 1.87
C ILE A 299 -42.87 -30.38 0.89
N ALA A 300 -41.73 -31.00 0.56
CA ALA A 300 -41.66 -32.18 -0.30
C ALA A 300 -42.42 -33.38 0.28
N GLU A 301 -42.38 -33.59 1.59
CA GLU A 301 -43.09 -34.68 2.27
C GLU A 301 -44.61 -34.45 2.36
N MET A 302 -45.06 -33.20 2.34
CA MET A 302 -46.47 -32.83 2.50
C MET A 302 -47.24 -32.69 1.18
N MET A 303 -46.54 -32.52 0.06
CA MET A 303 -47.12 -32.47 -1.29
C MET A 303 -47.36 -33.87 -1.86
#